data_AF-A0A7X8B009-F1
#
_entry.id   AF-A0A7X8B009-F1
#
_cell.length_a   1.000
_cell.length_b   1.000
_cell.length_c   1.000
_cell.angle_alpha   90.00
_cell.angle_beta   90.00
_cell.angle_gamma   90.00
#
_symmetry.space_group_name_H-M   'P 1'
#
loop_
_entity.id
_entity.type
_entity.pdbx_description
1 polymer ?
#
loop_
_entity_poly.entity_id
_entity_poly.type
_entity_poly.pdbx_seq_one_letter_code
_entity_poly.pdbx_strand_id
1 'polypeptide(L)'
;MGTMRLEEVAFVRFKLLIIMMKACLEDCPMGKFRRDSLMNNVRSLRTLVFNRNPQDTIPSWMGGPLGRKTDPLFYARMELLFIMAEAMESGRPLGNYSRQAVARTLSEILRVVHVKPITGDAVSIGVA
;
A
#
# COMPACT_ATOMS: atom_id res chain seq x y z
N MET A 1 8.89 15.22 19.79
CA MET A 1 8.53 13.84 19.39
C MET A 1 7.36 13.97 18.41
N GLY A 2 7.62 13.88 17.10
CA GLY A 2 6.60 14.17 16.08
C GLY A 2 5.58 13.04 16.01
N THR A 3 4.32 13.34 16.31
CA THR A 3 3.20 12.42 16.09
C THR A 3 2.97 12.29 14.58
N MET A 4 3.34 11.15 13.98
CA MET A 4 2.95 10.86 12.60
C MET A 4 1.43 10.82 12.49
N ARG A 5 0.89 11.48 11.47
CA ARG A 5 -0.56 11.46 11.22
C ARG A 5 -0.96 10.07 10.74
N LEU A 6 -2.15 9.60 11.12
CA LEU A 6 -2.68 8.29 10.73
C LEU A 6 -2.65 8.08 9.19
N GLU A 7 -2.85 9.15 8.44
CA GLU A 7 -2.76 9.15 6.98
C GLU A 7 -1.35 8.86 6.45
N GLU A 8 -0.32 9.42 7.09
CA GLU A 8 1.09 9.21 6.73
C GLU A 8 1.49 7.76 7.00
N VAL A 9 1.07 7.21 8.15
CA VAL A 9 1.29 5.81 8.50
C VAL A 9 0.63 4.88 7.47
N ALA A 10 -0.62 5.16 7.11
CA ALA A 10 -1.33 4.38 6.09
C ALA A 10 -0.63 4.47 4.73
N PHE A 11 -0.16 5.65 4.33
CA PHE A 11 0.54 5.85 3.06
C PHE A 11 1.88 5.12 3.01
N VAL A 12 2.68 5.18 4.07
CA VAL A 12 3.97 4.47 4.16
C VAL A 12 3.75 2.96 4.11
N ARG A 13 2.77 2.45 4.86
CA ARG A 13 2.41 1.02 4.81
C ARG A 13 1.95 0.60 3.43
N PHE A 14 1.19 1.44 2.74
CA PHE A 14 0.72 1.16 1.39
C PHE A 14 1.88 1.09 0.38
N LYS A 15 2.83 2.02 0.45
CA LYS A 15 4.08 1.95 -0.32
C LYS A 15 4.85 0.67 -0.05
N LEU A 16 4.97 0.28 1.23
CA LEU A 16 5.63 -0.97 1.61
C LEU A 16 4.93 -2.18 0.98
N LEU A 17 3.59 -2.22 0.98
CA LEU A 17 2.84 -3.30 0.33
C LEU A 17 3.16 -3.36 -1.17
N ILE A 18 3.14 -2.23 -1.88
CA ILE A 18 3.49 -2.17 -3.31
C ILE A 18 4.89 -2.75 -3.56
N ILE A 19 5.89 -2.36 -2.75
CA ILE A 19 7.27 -2.85 -2.88
C ILE A 19 7.33 -4.36 -2.66
N MET A 20 6.67 -4.86 -1.61
CA MET A 20 6.66 -6.29 -1.30
C MET A 20 5.96 -7.11 -2.39
N MET A 21 4.86 -6.60 -2.95
CA MET A 21 4.15 -7.26 -4.05
C MET A 21 4.97 -7.27 -5.34
N LYS A 22 5.70 -6.18 -5.64
CA LYS A 22 6.65 -6.15 -6.77
C LYS A 22 7.75 -7.20 -6.60
N ALA A 23 8.40 -7.24 -5.45
CA ALA A 23 9.46 -8.20 -5.17
C ALA A 23 8.99 -9.65 -5.40
N CYS A 24 7.75 -9.96 -5.04
CA CYS A 24 7.18 -11.28 -5.29
C CYS A 24 6.90 -11.59 -6.75
N LEU A 25 6.52 -10.60 -7.56
CA LEU A 25 6.37 -10.79 -9.00
C LEU A 25 7.71 -11.07 -9.68
N GLU A 26 8.80 -10.57 -9.11
CA GLU A 26 10.18 -10.76 -9.55
C GLU A 26 10.82 -12.04 -8.96
N ASP A 27 10.01 -12.97 -8.42
CA ASP A 27 10.49 -14.23 -7.84
C ASP A 27 11.47 -14.07 -6.68
N CYS A 28 11.46 -12.91 -6.00
CA CYS A 28 12.26 -12.71 -4.80
C CYS A 28 11.75 -13.64 -3.69
N PRO A 29 12.60 -14.51 -3.11
CA PRO A 29 12.15 -15.53 -2.17
C PRO A 29 11.58 -14.89 -0.91
N MET A 30 10.33 -15.17 -0.55
CA MET A 30 9.77 -14.71 0.73
C MET A 30 10.01 -15.74 1.84
N GLY A 31 11.11 -15.55 2.58
CA GLY A 31 11.33 -16.25 3.85
C GLY A 31 10.24 -15.92 4.89
N LYS A 32 10.15 -16.74 5.94
CA LYS A 32 9.11 -16.64 6.99
C LYS A 32 8.90 -15.20 7.50
N PHE A 33 9.99 -14.53 7.90
CA PHE A 33 9.92 -13.15 8.40
C PHE A 33 9.31 -12.14 7.42
N ARG A 34 9.59 -12.29 6.11
CA ARG A 34 9.04 -11.42 5.07
C ARG A 34 7.54 -11.66 4.87
N ARG A 35 7.10 -12.92 4.95
CA ARG A 35 5.68 -13.28 4.90
C ARG A 35 4.92 -12.75 6.10
N ASP A 36 5.46 -12.93 7.30
CA ASP A 36 4.85 -12.41 8.54
C ASP A 36 4.74 -10.88 8.49
N SER A 37 5.79 -10.21 8.00
CA SER A 37 5.80 -8.76 7.81
C SER A 37 4.78 -8.29 6.77
N LEU A 38 4.63 -9.03 5.66
CA LEU A 38 3.62 -8.75 4.62
C LEU A 38 2.23 -8.80 5.24
N MET A 39 1.91 -9.88 5.95
CA MET A 39 0.60 -10.08 6.55
C MET A 39 0.27 -9.07 7.64
N ASN A 40 1.25 -8.74 8.48
CA ASN A 40 1.08 -7.67 9.46
C ASN A 40 0.84 -6.32 8.77
N ASN A 41 1.52 -6.04 7.67
CA ASN A 41 1.31 -4.82 6.91
C ASN A 41 -0.08 -4.77 6.26
N VAL A 42 -0.51 -5.87 5.63
CA VAL A 42 -1.85 -6.03 5.03
C VAL A 42 -2.95 -5.83 6.07
N ARG A 43 -2.85 -6.50 7.23
CA ARG A 43 -3.84 -6.39 8.30
C ARG A 43 -3.96 -4.96 8.81
N SER A 44 -2.82 -4.31 9.10
CA SER A 44 -2.83 -2.91 9.52
C SER A 44 -3.41 -1.99 8.46
N LEU A 45 -3.08 -2.17 7.18
CA LEU A 45 -3.66 -1.38 6.10
C LEU A 45 -5.16 -1.59 5.99
N ARG A 46 -5.65 -2.84 5.97
CA ARG A 46 -7.09 -3.11 5.95
C ARG A 46 -7.81 -2.37 7.07
N THR A 47 -7.28 -2.40 8.30
CA THR A 47 -7.85 -1.63 9.42
C THR A 47 -7.82 -0.12 9.18
N LEU A 48 -6.69 0.42 8.71
CA LEU A 48 -6.51 1.86 8.46
C LEU A 48 -7.35 2.39 7.29
N VAL A 49 -7.74 1.53 6.35
CA VAL A 49 -8.39 1.87 5.09
C VAL A 49 -9.89 1.57 5.11
N PHE A 50 -10.29 0.39 5.60
CA PHE A 50 -11.66 -0.10 5.54
C PHE A 50 -12.43 -0.05 6.85
N ASN A 51 -11.74 -0.02 7.99
CA ASN A 51 -12.38 0.10 9.30
C ASN A 51 -12.51 1.56 9.77
N ARG A 52 -12.67 2.48 8.81
CA ARG A 52 -12.88 3.91 9.07
C ARG A 52 -14.36 4.18 9.31
N ASN A 53 -14.65 5.15 10.18
CA ASN A 53 -16.00 5.65 10.30
C ASN A 53 -16.42 6.36 9.00
N PRO A 54 -17.71 6.32 8.61
CA PRO A 54 -18.21 7.03 7.43
C PRO A 54 -17.95 8.55 7.45
N GLN A 55 -17.71 9.11 8.64
CA GLN A 55 -17.38 10.52 8.84
C GLN A 55 -15.88 10.83 8.75
N ASP A 56 -15.01 9.82 8.73
CA ASP A 56 -13.57 10.04 8.62
C ASP A 56 -13.24 10.52 7.20
N THR A 57 -12.47 11.61 7.11
CA THR A 57 -11.98 12.11 5.84
C THR A 57 -11.19 11.01 5.13
N ILE A 58 -11.51 10.79 3.86
CA ILE A 58 -10.77 9.86 3.02
C ILE A 58 -9.32 10.35 2.91
N PRO A 59 -8.31 9.47 3.03
CA PRO A 59 -6.92 9.89 2.91
C PRO A 59 -6.68 10.61 1.59
N SER A 60 -5.99 11.75 1.67
CA SER A 60 -5.70 12.61 0.51
C SER A 60 -5.03 11.88 -0.66
N TRP A 61 -4.24 10.84 -0.38
CA TRP A 61 -3.58 9.99 -1.38
C TRP A 61 -4.49 8.92 -2.02
N MET A 62 -5.67 8.66 -1.46
CA MET A 62 -6.72 7.83 -2.07
C MET A 62 -7.73 8.65 -2.86
N GLY A 63 -7.80 9.96 -2.62
CA GLY A 63 -8.53 10.89 -3.47
C GLY A 63 -7.86 10.96 -4.84
N GLY A 64 -8.63 10.70 -5.90
CA GLY A 64 -8.11 10.88 -7.26
C GLY A 64 -7.64 12.32 -7.49
N PRO A 65 -6.87 12.59 -8.58
CA PRO A 65 -6.24 13.88 -8.87
C PRO A 65 -7.14 15.13 -8.89
N LEU A 66 -8.46 14.98 -8.73
CA LEU A 66 -9.47 16.02 -8.82
C LEU A 66 -10.27 16.22 -7.51
N GLY A 67 -9.86 15.64 -6.38
CA GLY A 67 -10.59 15.81 -5.11
C GLY A 67 -12.02 15.25 -5.13
N ARG A 68 -12.35 14.40 -6.12
CA ARG A 68 -13.63 13.70 -6.18
C ARG A 68 -13.61 12.50 -5.25
N LYS A 69 -14.80 12.13 -4.76
CA LYS A 69 -15.09 10.87 -4.02
C LYS A 69 -14.18 9.75 -4.55
N THR A 70 -13.52 9.04 -3.65
CA THR A 70 -12.64 7.90 -3.96
C THR A 70 -13.19 7.06 -5.08
N ASP A 71 -12.35 6.81 -6.08
CA ASP A 71 -12.65 5.91 -7.17
C ASP A 71 -12.93 4.51 -6.59
N PRO A 72 -14.16 3.98 -6.71
CA PRO A 72 -14.48 2.61 -6.25
C PRO A 72 -13.53 1.57 -6.86
N LEU A 73 -13.00 1.85 -8.06
CA LEU A 73 -12.02 1.01 -8.72
C LEU A 73 -10.67 1.00 -8.00
N PHE A 74 -10.27 2.11 -7.36
CA PHE A 74 -9.05 2.15 -6.54
C PHE A 74 -9.18 1.25 -5.31
N TYR A 75 -10.33 1.29 -4.63
CA TYR A 75 -10.61 0.38 -3.51
C TYR A 75 -10.62 -1.09 -3.95
N ALA A 76 -11.29 -1.40 -5.07
CA ALA A 76 -11.30 -2.76 -5.61
C ALA A 76 -9.88 -3.26 -5.95
N ARG A 77 -9.02 -2.38 -6.49
CA ARG A 77 -7.61 -2.66 -6.77
C ARG A 77 -6.79 -2.91 -5.49
N MET A 78 -7.01 -2.11 -4.44
CA MET A 78 -6.36 -2.34 -3.15
C MET A 78 -6.82 -3.66 -2.51
N GLU A 79 -8.12 -3.94 -2.55
CA GLU A 79 -8.68 -5.20 -2.04
C GLU A 79 -8.08 -6.41 -2.76
N LEU A 80 -7.95 -6.34 -4.08
CA LEU A 80 -7.28 -7.37 -4.87
C LEU A 80 -5.83 -7.57 -4.43
N LEU A 81 -5.08 -6.51 -4.13
CA LEU A 81 -3.71 -6.65 -3.60
C LEU A 81 -3.69 -7.35 -2.24
N PHE A 82 -4.64 -7.08 -1.36
CA PHE A 82 -4.72 -7.75 -0.06
C PHE A 82 -5.01 -9.24 -0.19
N ILE A 83 -6.01 -9.60 -1.01
CA ILE A 83 -6.36 -11.01 -1.28
C ILE A 83 -5.17 -11.76 -1.90
N MET A 84 -4.44 -11.12 -2.80
CA MET A 84 -3.27 -11.74 -3.44
C MET A 84 -2.11 -11.91 -2.45
N ALA A 85 -1.87 -10.93 -1.59
CA ALA A 85 -0.87 -11.05 -0.52
C ALA A 85 -1.20 -12.18 0.47
N GLU A 86 -2.48 -12.33 0.83
CA GLU A 86 -2.98 -13.43 1.67
C GLU A 86 -2.75 -14.80 1.00
N ALA A 87 -3.08 -14.92 -0.30
CA ALA A 87 -2.85 -16.16 -1.04
C ALA A 87 -1.36 -16.58 -1.06
N MET A 88 -0.47 -15.60 -1.15
CA MET A 88 0.98 -15.84 -1.18
C MET A 88 1.55 -16.26 0.17
N GLU A 89 0.99 -15.76 1.28
CA GLU A 89 1.42 -16.20 2.60
C GLU A 89 1.12 -17.69 2.82
N SER A 90 -0.05 -18.13 2.34
CA SER A 90 -0.48 -19.54 2.38
C SER A 90 0.36 -20.48 1.51
N GLY A 91 1.48 -20.01 0.96
CA GLY A 91 2.40 -20.80 0.14
C GLY A 91 1.84 -21.18 -1.22
N ARG A 92 0.71 -20.57 -1.63
CA ARG A 92 0.13 -20.82 -2.95
C ARG A 92 0.89 -19.98 -3.97
N PRO A 93 1.57 -20.59 -4.96
CA PRO A 93 2.22 -19.83 -6.00
C PRO A 93 1.15 -19.05 -6.77
N LEU A 94 1.40 -17.76 -6.99
CA LEU A 94 0.61 -16.97 -7.93
C LEU A 94 0.76 -17.60 -9.32
N GLY A 95 -0.32 -18.21 -9.81
CA GLY A 95 -0.38 -18.65 -11.20
C GLY A 95 -0.20 -17.47 -12.17
N ASN A 96 0.12 -17.76 -13.43
CA ASN A 96 0.43 -16.75 -14.45
C ASN A 96 -0.66 -15.66 -14.57
N TYR A 97 -1.93 -16.05 -14.50
CA TYR A 97 -3.06 -15.12 -14.52
C TYR A 97 -3.10 -14.19 -13.30
N SER A 98 -2.86 -14.73 -12.10
CA SER A 98 -2.82 -13.95 -10.87
C SER A 98 -1.64 -12.98 -10.87
N ARG A 99 -0.46 -13.40 -11.37
CA ARG A 99 0.69 -12.50 -11.54
C ARG A 99 0.40 -11.35 -12.47
N GLN A 100 -0.21 -11.62 -13.63
CA GLN A 100 -0.60 -10.58 -14.58
C GLN A 100 -1.63 -9.61 -13.97
N ALA A 101 -2.61 -10.13 -13.25
CA ALA A 101 -3.61 -9.31 -12.56
C ALA A 101 -2.97 -8.38 -11.51
N VAL A 102 -2.03 -8.89 -10.70
CA VAL A 102 -1.28 -8.09 -9.73
C VAL A 102 -0.43 -7.05 -10.43
N ALA A 103 0.31 -7.43 -11.48
CA ALA A 103 1.17 -6.51 -12.23
C ALA A 103 0.37 -5.34 -12.84
N ARG A 104 -0.79 -5.64 -13.44
CA ARG A 104 -1.72 -4.64 -13.97
C ARG A 104 -2.26 -3.74 -12.86
N THR A 105 -2.69 -4.34 -11.75
CA THR A 105 -3.23 -3.62 -10.58
C THR A 105 -2.21 -2.64 -10.00
N LEU A 106 -0.95 -3.07 -9.83
CA LEU A 106 0.14 -2.23 -9.36
C LEU A 106 0.42 -1.07 -10.33
N SER A 107 0.44 -1.34 -11.63
CA SER A 107 0.67 -0.31 -12.66
C SER A 107 -0.41 0.77 -12.63
N GLU A 108 -1.67 0.36 -12.46
CA GLU A 108 -2.81 1.28 -12.38
C GLU A 108 -2.83 2.08 -11.07
N ILE A 109 -2.52 1.45 -9.94
CA ILE A 109 -2.38 2.14 -8.66
C ILE A 109 -1.28 3.20 -8.74
N LEU A 110 -0.11 2.85 -9.29
CA LEU A 110 1.03 3.75 -9.39
C LEU A 110 0.78 4.94 -10.33
N ARG A 111 -0.14 4.82 -11.29
CA ARG A 111 -0.58 5.96 -12.13
C ARG A 111 -1.41 6.99 -11.37
N VAL A 112 -2.23 6.53 -10.43
CA VAL A 112 -3.15 7.40 -9.68
C VAL A 112 -2.46 8.01 -8.47
N VAL A 113 -1.63 7.21 -7.79
CA VAL A 113 -0.89 7.63 -6.62
C VAL A 113 0.23 8.56 -7.04
N HIS A 114 0.03 9.86 -6.81
CA HIS A 114 1.08 10.85 -6.98
C HIS A 114 2.16 10.57 -5.93
N VAL A 115 3.20 9.85 -6.32
CA VAL A 115 4.42 9.75 -5.52
C VAL A 115 5.10 11.10 -5.64
N LYS A 116 4.69 12.08 -4.82
CA LYS A 116 5.61 13.14 -4.47
C LYS A 116 6.82 12.45 -3.83
N PRO A 117 8.04 12.68 -4.32
CA PRO A 117 9.22 12.23 -3.61
C PRO A 117 9.09 12.75 -2.19
N ILE A 118 9.50 11.95 -1.21
CA ILE A 118 9.73 12.47 0.13
C ILE A 118 10.92 13.40 -0.05
N THR A 119 10.68 14.66 -0.39
CA THR A 119 11.67 15.71 -0.24
C THR A 119 11.97 15.71 1.23
N GLY A 120 13.11 15.12 1.57
CA GLY A 120 13.72 15.32 2.87
C GLY A 120 14.04 16.79 2.95
N ASP A 121 13.10 17.58 3.46
CA ASP A 121 13.45 18.88 4.00
C ASP A 121 14.48 18.59 5.07
N ALA A 122 15.69 19.05 4.78
CA ALA A 122 16.85 18.87 5.60
C ALA A 122 16.48 19.18 7.06
N VAL A 123 16.71 18.19 7.91
CA VAL A 123 16.83 18.38 9.34
C VAL A 123 17.94 19.41 9.55
N SER A 124 17.55 20.68 9.65
CA SER A 124 18.40 21.75 10.13
C SER A 124 18.43 21.60 11.64
N ILE A 125 19.36 20.79 12.15
CA ILE A 125 19.79 20.88 13.53
C ILE A 125 20.54 22.20 13.61
N GLY A 126 19.84 23.25 14.03
CA GLY A 126 20.47 24.48 14.48
C GLY A 126 21.21 24.16 15.78
N VAL A 127 22.53 24.01 15.69
CA VAL A 127 23.43 24.29 16.82
C VAL A 127 24.10 25.62 16.52
N ALA A 128 23.62 26.66 17.19
CA ALA A 128 24.37 27.85 17.60
C ALA A 128 23.54 28.57 18.66
#